data_AF-A0A1E3G2Q4-F1
#
_entry.id   AF-A0A1E3G2Q4-F1
#
_cell.length_a   1.000
_cell.length_b   1.000
_cell.length_c   1.000
_cell.angle_alpha   90.00
_cell.angle_beta   90.00
_cell.angle_gamma   90.00
#
_symmetry.space_group_name_H-M   'P 1'
#
loop_
_entity.id
_entity.type
_entity.pdbx_description
1 polymer ?
#
loop_
_entity_poly.entity_id
_entity_poly.type
_entity_poly.pdbx_seq_one_letter_code
_entity_poly.pdbx_strand_id
1 'polypeptide(L)'
;MNIISYHELRKISPQKAREVVRKVFEANNRNVSKTAKILGIARATVRRAVYDCLEDKSRRPKNSPKKLKSEFEDIIVEEAKRTGFRYRRLSTYLQKKYGLVISENTIKSAKYHRRQNI
;
A
#
# COMPACT_ATOMS: atom_id res chain seq x y z
N MET A 1 27.59 -9.65 25.68
CA MET A 1 26.49 -8.68 25.45
C MET A 1 25.86 -8.99 24.12
N ASN A 2 24.60 -9.41 24.07
CA ASN A 2 23.90 -9.55 22.80
C ASN A 2 23.65 -8.15 22.24
N ILE A 3 24.45 -7.77 21.25
CA ILE A 3 24.23 -6.55 20.49
C ILE A 3 22.90 -6.78 19.75
N ILE A 4 21.85 -6.08 20.17
CA ILE A 4 20.57 -6.09 19.47
C ILE A 4 20.85 -5.64 18.03
N SER A 5 20.53 -6.50 17.06
CA SER A 5 20.73 -6.18 15.66
C SER A 5 19.84 -5.01 15.24
N TYR A 6 20.23 -4.27 14.20
CA TYR A 6 19.39 -3.20 13.65
C TYR A 6 17.96 -3.70 13.35
N HIS A 7 17.83 -4.92 12.82
CA HIS A 7 16.53 -5.48 12.44
C HIS A 7 15.64 -5.79 13.65
N GLU A 8 16.22 -6.27 14.75
CA GLU A 8 15.49 -6.49 16.01
C GLU A 8 15.06 -5.17 16.63
N LEU A 9 15.96 -4.19 16.70
CA LEU A 9 15.63 -2.86 17.21
C LEU A 9 14.54 -2.20 16.36
N ARG A 10 14.57 -2.39 15.04
CA ARG A 10 13.58 -1.86 14.11
C ARG A 10 12.20 -2.51 14.27
N LYS A 11 12.10 -3.77 14.72
CA LYS A 11 10.80 -4.41 15.04
C LYS A 11 10.15 -3.79 16.27
N ILE A 12 10.95 -3.39 17.25
CA ILE A 12 10.48 -2.77 18.50
C ILE A 12 10.17 -1.29 18.28
N SER A 13 11.12 -0.55 17.72
CA SER A 13 11.00 0.89 17.48
C SER A 13 11.80 1.31 16.24
N PRO A 14 11.12 1.53 15.10
CA PRO A 14 11.77 1.97 13.86
C PRO A 14 12.53 3.30 14.00
N GLN A 15 11.97 4.23 14.77
CA GLN A 15 12.54 5.55 15.02
C GLN A 15 13.88 5.42 15.76
N LYS A 16 13.92 4.70 16.89
CA LYS A 16 15.15 4.44 17.66
C LYS A 16 16.19 3.69 16.84
N ALA A 17 15.77 2.75 15.99
CA ALA A 17 16.69 2.05 15.09
C ALA A 17 17.40 3.01 14.12
N ARG A 18 16.70 4.01 13.57
CA ARG A 18 17.30 5.04 12.69
C ARG A 18 18.18 6.02 13.46
N GLU A 19 17.83 6.37 14.70
CA GLU A 19 18.68 7.19 15.56
C GLU A 19 20.03 6.53 15.84
N VAL A 20 20.04 5.21 16.12
CA VAL A 20 21.30 4.46 16.31
C VAL A 20 22.14 4.51 15.04
N VAL A 21 21.53 4.35 13.86
CA VAL A 21 22.24 4.47 12.58
C VAL A 21 22.87 5.86 12.44
N ARG A 22 22.16 6.94 12.77
CA ARG A 22 22.70 8.31 12.72
C ARG A 22 23.86 8.51 13.69
N LYS A 23 23.76 8.00 14.91
CA LYS A 23 24.85 8.07 15.91
C LYS A 23 26.11 7.35 15.42
N VAL A 24 25.96 6.14 14.87
CA VAL A 24 27.08 5.37 14.32
C VAL A 24 27.66 6.06 13.07
N PHE A 25 26.82 6.71 12.27
CA PHE A 25 27.24 7.46 11.10
C PHE A 25 28.12 8.67 11.45
N GLU A 26 27.71 9.48 12.43
CA GLU A 26 28.52 10.60 12.91
C GLU A 26 29.83 10.12 13.55
N ALA A 27 29.79 9.05 14.35
CA ALA A 27 30.99 8.47 14.96
C ALA A 27 32.00 7.90 13.95
N ASN A 28 31.58 7.65 12.69
CA ASN A 28 32.42 7.10 11.63
C ASN A 28 32.74 8.12 10.53
N ASN A 29 32.88 9.41 10.88
CA ASN A 29 33.22 10.50 9.97
C ASN A 29 32.27 10.55 8.75
N ARG A 30 30.98 10.30 8.97
CA ARG A 30 29.93 10.34 7.93
C ARG A 30 30.18 9.37 6.77
N ASN A 31 30.86 8.26 7.03
CA ASN A 31 31.13 7.23 6.03
C ASN A 31 30.00 6.19 5.97
N VAL A 32 29.19 6.25 4.90
CA VAL A 32 28.04 5.34 4.66
C VAL A 32 28.49 3.88 4.57
N SER A 33 29.58 3.59 3.85
CA SER A 33 30.05 2.22 3.62
C SER A 33 30.57 1.58 4.91
N LYS A 34 31.30 2.33 5.72
CA LYS A 34 31.81 1.86 7.02
C LYS A 34 30.67 1.61 8.01
N THR A 35 29.72 2.55 8.09
CA THR A 35 28.53 2.43 8.93
C THR A 35 27.68 1.21 8.58
N ALA A 36 27.47 0.96 7.28
CA ALA A 36 26.74 -0.22 6.79
C ALA A 36 27.40 -1.53 7.19
N LYS A 37 28.74 -1.62 7.09
CA LYS A 37 29.51 -2.80 7.52
C LYS A 37 29.42 -3.03 9.02
N ILE A 38 29.57 -1.98 9.83
CA ILE A 38 29.50 -2.07 11.31
C ILE A 38 28.12 -2.56 11.77
N LEU A 39 27.06 -2.05 11.16
CA LEU A 39 25.68 -2.39 11.55
C LEU A 39 25.12 -3.62 10.84
N GLY A 40 25.84 -4.19 9.87
CA GLY A 40 25.37 -5.35 9.10
C GLY A 40 24.15 -5.07 8.22
N ILE A 41 24.00 -3.85 7.70
CA ILE A 41 22.83 -3.42 6.90
C ILE A 41 23.22 -2.89 5.53
N ALA A 42 22.25 -2.83 4.62
CA ALA A 42 22.46 -2.24 3.30
C ALA A 42 22.80 -0.74 3.38
N ARG A 43 23.72 -0.28 2.52
CA ARG A 43 24.09 1.15 2.39
C ARG A 43 22.88 2.05 2.10
N ALA A 44 21.89 1.54 1.36
CA ALA A 44 20.64 2.26 1.09
C ALA A 44 19.83 2.51 2.38
N THR A 45 19.82 1.58 3.32
CA THR A 45 19.16 1.74 4.63
C THR A 45 19.86 2.80 5.46
N VAL A 46 21.20 2.86 5.42
CA VAL A 46 21.98 3.93 6.07
C VAL A 46 21.61 5.29 5.47
N ARG A 47 21.61 5.42 4.13
CA ARG A 47 21.24 6.68 3.46
C ARG A 47 19.82 7.13 3.83
N ARG A 48 18.86 6.21 3.86
CA ARG A 48 17.48 6.51 4.29
C ARG A 48 17.43 6.94 5.76
N ALA A 49 18.19 6.30 6.65
CA ALA A 49 18.19 6.70 8.05
C ALA A 49 18.81 8.09 8.28
N VAL A 50 19.85 8.44 7.52
CA VAL A 50 20.60 9.69 7.68
C VAL A 50 19.91 10.88 7.00
N TYR A 51 19.54 10.73 5.72
CA TYR A 51 19.11 11.86 4.89
C TYR A 51 17.59 12.06 4.82
N ASP A 52 16.79 11.04 5.14
CA ASP A 52 15.33 11.18 5.27
C ASP A 52 14.93 11.40 6.75
N CYS A 53 13.65 11.65 6.98
CA CYS A 53 13.05 11.71 8.32
C CYS A 53 13.28 10.43 9.15
N LEU A 54 13.17 10.54 10.48
CA LEU A 54 13.27 9.40 11.40
C LEU A 54 12.07 8.45 11.28
N GLU A 55 10.96 8.93 10.72
CA GLU A 55 9.78 8.11 10.49
C GLU A 55 9.86 7.32 9.19
N ASP A 56 9.18 6.18 9.15
CA ASP A 56 8.95 5.47 7.90
C ASP A 56 7.92 6.23 7.06
N LYS A 57 8.27 6.49 5.79
CA LYS A 57 7.29 6.95 4.81
C LYS A 57 6.22 5.87 4.64
N SER A 58 4.99 6.32 4.37
CA SER A 58 3.89 5.41 4.03
C SER A 58 4.32 4.46 2.91
N ARG A 59 4.08 3.16 3.12
CA ARG A 59 4.27 2.13 2.08
C ARG A 59 3.12 2.12 1.08
N ARG A 60 2.07 2.91 1.32
CA ARG A 60 0.91 2.97 0.45
C ARG A 60 1.33 3.59 -0.89
N PRO A 61 0.94 2.99 -2.02
CA PRO A 61 1.18 3.61 -3.32
C PRO A 61 0.53 5.00 -3.36
N LYS A 62 1.17 5.95 -4.06
CA LYS A 62 0.66 7.33 -4.21
C LYS A 62 -0.72 7.35 -4.86
N ASN A 63 -0.93 6.49 -5.86
CA ASN A 63 -2.18 6.37 -6.60
C ASN A 63 -2.70 4.94 -6.45
N SER A 64 -3.92 4.82 -5.94
CA SER A 64 -4.71 3.59 -6.00
C SER A 64 -5.99 3.87 -6.77
N PRO A 65 -6.49 2.94 -7.61
CA PRO A 65 -7.78 3.09 -8.29
C PRO A 65 -8.89 3.45 -7.30
N LYS A 66 -9.77 4.39 -7.67
CA LYS A 66 -10.91 4.77 -6.83
C LYS A 66 -11.90 3.61 -6.83
N LYS A 67 -12.30 3.18 -5.63
CA LYS A 67 -13.43 2.26 -5.48
C LYS A 67 -14.71 2.96 -5.94
N LEU A 68 -15.60 2.22 -6.58
CA LEU A 68 -16.93 2.71 -6.91
C LEU A 68 -17.70 3.01 -5.60
N LYS A 69 -18.59 4.02 -5.60
CA LYS A 69 -19.45 4.28 -4.44
C LYS A 69 -20.31 3.04 -4.15
N SER A 70 -20.55 2.75 -2.87
CA SER A 70 -21.34 1.59 -2.42
C SER A 70 -22.72 1.52 -3.06
N GLU A 71 -23.41 2.66 -3.16
CA GLU A 71 -24.73 2.78 -3.79
C GLU A 71 -24.74 2.23 -5.23
N PHE A 72 -23.72 2.54 -6.02
CA PHE A 72 -23.61 2.03 -7.38
C PHE A 72 -23.21 0.55 -7.41
N GLU A 73 -22.36 0.09 -6.49
CA GLU A 73 -22.06 -1.34 -6.35
C GLU A 73 -23.33 -2.14 -6.05
N ASP A 74 -24.20 -1.62 -5.18
CA ASP A 74 -25.46 -2.26 -4.81
C ASP A 74 -26.45 -2.30 -5.98
N ILE A 75 -26.63 -1.20 -6.71
CA ILE A 75 -27.45 -1.15 -7.94
C ILE A 75 -26.94 -2.17 -8.97
N ILE A 76 -25.62 -2.26 -9.17
CA ILE A 76 -25.02 -3.24 -10.09
C ILE A 76 -25.38 -4.67 -9.68
N VAL A 77 -25.25 -4.98 -8.38
CA VAL A 77 -25.48 -6.34 -7.86
C VAL A 77 -26.97 -6.70 -7.92
N GLU A 78 -27.85 -5.78 -7.54
CA GLU A 78 -29.31 -5.98 -7.58
C GLU A 78 -29.79 -6.18 -9.02
N GLU A 79 -29.36 -5.32 -9.95
CA GLU A 79 -29.73 -5.44 -11.36
C GLU A 79 -29.14 -6.69 -12.01
N ALA A 80 -27.94 -7.11 -11.61
CA ALA A 80 -27.36 -8.37 -12.05
C ALA A 80 -28.20 -9.58 -11.60
N LYS A 81 -28.73 -9.56 -10.36
CA LYS A 81 -29.61 -10.61 -9.84
C LYS A 81 -30.96 -10.60 -10.54
N ARG A 82 -31.53 -9.42 -10.76
CA ARG A 82 -32.85 -9.23 -11.37
C ARG A 82 -32.90 -9.62 -12.85
N THR A 83 -31.86 -9.25 -13.61
CA THR A 83 -31.83 -9.45 -15.08
C THR A 83 -31.11 -10.73 -15.51
N GLY A 84 -30.24 -11.28 -14.65
CA GLY A 84 -29.34 -12.37 -15.03
C GLY A 84 -28.26 -11.98 -16.05
N PHE A 85 -28.09 -10.68 -16.35
CA PHE A 85 -27.11 -10.24 -17.35
C PHE A 85 -25.67 -10.42 -16.88
N ARG A 86 -24.83 -10.92 -17.80
CA ARG A 86 -23.36 -10.88 -17.64
C ARG A 86 -22.83 -9.47 -17.86
N TYR A 87 -21.55 -9.28 -17.54
CA TYR A 87 -20.93 -7.97 -17.35
C TYR A 87 -21.11 -6.99 -18.52
N ARG A 88 -20.85 -7.42 -19.77
CA ARG A 88 -21.01 -6.56 -20.95
C ARG A 88 -22.45 -6.10 -21.18
N ARG A 89 -23.42 -7.03 -21.11
CA ARG A 89 -24.85 -6.68 -21.25
C ARG A 89 -25.31 -5.78 -20.11
N LEU A 90 -24.83 -6.05 -18.89
CA LEU A 90 -25.18 -5.25 -17.72
C LEU A 90 -24.64 -3.82 -17.84
N SER A 91 -23.43 -3.63 -18.39
CA SER A 91 -22.88 -2.30 -18.69
C SER A 91 -23.80 -1.49 -19.61
N THR A 92 -24.17 -2.07 -20.76
CA THR A 92 -25.09 -1.41 -21.71
C THR A 92 -26.47 -1.19 -21.08
N TYR A 93 -26.95 -2.12 -20.26
CA TYR A 93 -28.23 -1.99 -19.57
C TYR A 93 -28.24 -0.83 -18.57
N LEU A 94 -27.21 -0.75 -17.72
CA LEU A 94 -27.06 0.31 -16.72
C LEU A 94 -26.91 1.69 -17.37
N GLN A 95 -26.20 1.76 -18.49
CA GLN A 95 -26.13 2.98 -19.29
C GLN A 95 -27.51 3.41 -19.80
N LYS A 96 -28.28 2.48 -20.38
CA LYS A 96 -29.60 2.79 -20.95
C LYS A 96 -30.66 3.14 -19.91
N LYS A 97 -30.69 2.43 -18.77
CA LYS A 97 -31.71 2.62 -17.74
C LYS A 97 -31.39 3.76 -16.75
N TYR A 98 -30.12 3.90 -16.37
CA TYR A 98 -29.70 4.82 -15.29
C TYR A 98 -28.75 5.92 -15.75
N GLY A 99 -28.33 5.94 -17.03
CA GLY A 99 -27.28 6.84 -17.51
C GLY A 99 -25.89 6.52 -16.94
N LEU A 100 -25.72 5.36 -16.27
CA LEU A 100 -24.48 4.99 -15.60
C LEU A 100 -23.49 4.36 -16.60
N VAL A 101 -22.49 5.12 -17.02
CA VAL A 101 -21.41 4.64 -17.90
C VAL A 101 -20.34 3.94 -17.07
N ILE A 102 -20.45 2.62 -16.95
CA ILE A 102 -19.53 1.79 -16.17
C ILE A 102 -18.94 0.70 -17.06
N SER A 103 -17.61 0.57 -17.06
CA SER A 103 -16.92 -0.45 -17.86
C SER A 103 -17.22 -1.86 -17.36
N GLU A 104 -17.13 -2.83 -18.28
CA GLU A 104 -17.29 -4.26 -17.97
C GLU A 104 -16.39 -4.71 -16.81
N ASN A 105 -15.14 -4.24 -16.81
CA ASN A 105 -14.15 -4.58 -15.78
C ASN A 105 -14.54 -4.03 -14.40
N THR A 106 -15.09 -2.81 -14.34
CA THR A 106 -15.56 -2.23 -13.07
C THR A 106 -16.76 -3.01 -12.52
N ILE A 107 -17.69 -3.46 -13.38
CA ILE A 107 -18.81 -4.32 -12.97
C ILE A 107 -18.31 -5.66 -12.43
N LYS A 108 -17.33 -6.27 -13.11
CA LYS A 108 -16.70 -7.51 -12.65
C LYS A 108 -16.07 -7.32 -11.26
N SER A 109 -15.31 -6.25 -11.07
CA SER A 109 -14.69 -5.92 -9.78
C SER A 109 -15.72 -5.64 -8.69
N ALA A 110 -16.78 -4.88 -8.98
CA ALA A 110 -17.87 -4.59 -8.03
C ALA A 110 -18.53 -5.89 -7.53
N LYS A 111 -18.83 -6.83 -8.43
CA LYS A 111 -19.39 -8.14 -8.05
C LYS A 111 -18.41 -8.97 -7.21
N TYR A 112 -17.12 -8.94 -7.52
CA TYR A 112 -16.10 -9.63 -6.71
C TYR A 112 -16.01 -9.04 -5.30
N HIS A 113 -15.96 -7.71 -5.17
CA HIS A 113 -15.92 -7.03 -3.88
C HIS A 113 -17.15 -7.38 -3.02
N ARG A 114 -18.36 -7.35 -3.59
CA ARG A 114 -19.57 -7.62 -2.81
C ARG A 114 -19.70 -9.07 -2.38
N ARG A 115 -19.20 -10.02 -3.19
CA ARG A 115 -19.16 -11.45 -2.85
C ARG A 115 -18.25 -11.75 -1.64
N GLN A 116 -17.19 -10.97 -1.43
CA GLN A 116 -16.26 -11.13 -0.30
C GLN A 116 -16.75 -10.45 1.00
N ASN A 117 -17.88 -9.73 0.94
CA ASN A 117 -18.49 -9.04 2.08
C ASN A 117 -19.83 -9.69 2.51
N ILE A 118 -20.09 -10.93 2.06
CA ILE A 118 -21.18 -11.81 2.50
C ILE A 118 -20.50 -13.01 3.17
#